data_AF-A0AAX2EQH1-F1
#
_entry.id   AF-A0AAX2EQH1-F1
#
_cell.length_a   1.000
_cell.length_b   1.000
_cell.length_c   1.000
_cell.angle_alpha   90.00
_cell.angle_beta   90.00
_cell.angle_gamma   90.00
#
_symmetry.space_group_name_H-M   'P 1'
#
loop_
_entity.id
_entity.type
_entity.pdbx_description
1 polymer ?
#
loop_
_entity_poly.entity_id
_entity_poly.type
_entity_poly.pdbx_seq_one_letter_code
_entity_poly.pdbx_strand_id
1 'polypeptide(L)' 'MATGSQGKSGSARVIYFLATKEVIYLIMAYPKNIKDNLTDVEKSELKKLTKLLKNEV' A
#
# COMPACT_ATOMS: atom_id res chain seq x y z
N MET A 1 -6.21 11.22 -0.11
CA MET A 1 -5.47 12.48 0.10
C MET A 1 -5.33 13.18 -1.24
N ALA A 2 -5.56 14.49 -1.34
CA ALA A 2 -5.29 15.23 -2.57
C ALA A 2 -3.79 15.17 -2.88
N THR A 3 -3.43 14.91 -4.14
CA THR A 3 -2.04 14.86 -4.60
C THR A 3 -1.74 16.18 -5.31
N GLY A 4 -0.94 17.05 -4.69
CA GLY A 4 -0.62 18.37 -5.24
C GLY A 4 -1.87 19.24 -5.46
N SER A 5 -2.01 19.81 -6.65
CA SER A 5 -3.13 20.71 -7.04
C SER A 5 -4.40 19.98 -7.49
N GLN A 6 -4.44 18.65 -7.42
CA GLN A 6 -5.58 17.84 -7.88
C GLN A 6 -6.66 17.70 -6.80
N GLY A 7 -7.92 17.73 -7.22
CA GLY A 7 -9.06 17.46 -6.34
C GLY A 7 -9.11 16.02 -5.81
N LYS A 8 -10.08 15.70 -4.94
CA LYS A 8 -10.21 14.35 -4.32
C LYS A 8 -10.32 13.21 -5.35
N SER A 9 -10.77 13.50 -6.57
CA SER A 9 -10.81 12.55 -7.70
C SER A 9 -9.43 12.13 -8.18
N GLY A 10 -8.42 13.01 -8.14
CA GLY A 10 -7.03 12.72 -8.51
C GLY A 10 -6.19 12.13 -7.38
N SER A 11 -6.82 11.72 -6.27
CA SER A 11 -6.11 11.20 -5.10
C SER A 11 -5.39 9.87 -5.35
N ALA A 12 -4.42 9.54 -4.49
CA ALA A 12 -3.73 8.26 -4.49
C ALA A 12 -4.25 7.31 -3.40
N ARG A 13 -4.12 6.00 -3.67
CA ARG A 13 -4.25 4.90 -2.71
C ARG A 13 -2.84 4.48 -2.27
N VAL A 14 -2.68 4.19 -0.98
CA VAL A 14 -1.42 3.71 -0.41
C VAL A 14 -1.70 2.39 0.30
N ILE A 15 -0.92 1.36 -0.03
CA ILE A 15 -0.91 0.08 0.69
C ILE A 15 0.18 0.17 1.75
N TYR A 16 -0.19 -0.10 3.00
CA TYR A 16 0.72 -0.08 4.13
C TYR A 16 0.61 -1.36 4.95
N PHE A 17 1.67 -1.66 5.70
CA PHE A 17 1.74 -2.77 6.65
C PHE A 17 2.19 -2.25 8.01
N LEU A 18 1.34 -2.45 9.02
CA LEU A 18 1.67 -2.16 10.41
C LEU A 18 2.42 -3.37 10.97
N ALA A 19 3.75 -3.26 11.08
CA ALA A 19 4.59 -4.37 11.54
C ALA A 19 4.59 -4.49 13.08
N THR A 20 4.62 -3.36 13.77
CA THR A 20 4.48 -3.26 15.23
C THR A 20 3.56 -2.08 15.57
N LYS A 21 3.29 -1.83 16.85
CA LYS A 21 2.49 -0.66 17.27
C LYS A 21 3.12 0.67 16.85
N GLU A 22 4.43 0.69 16.64
CA GLU A 22 5.22 1.90 16.39
C GLU A 22 5.77 1.96 14.96
N VAL A 23 5.78 0.84 14.22
CA VAL A 23 6.38 0.73 12.89
C VAL A 23 5.33 0.47 11.82
N ILE A 24 5.24 1.40 10.87
CA ILE A 24 4.40 1.29 9.66
C ILE A 24 5.30 1.33 8.42
N TYR A 25 5.17 0.31 7.56
CA TYR A 25 5.79 0.27 6.25
C TYR A 25 4.81 0.72 5.18
N LEU A 26 5.18 1.72 4.37
CA LEU A 26 4.43 2.14 3.18
C LEU A 26 4.95 1.35 1.98
N ILE A 27 4.21 0.34 1.56
CA ILE A 27 4.68 -0.65 0.58
C ILE A 27 4.53 -0.13 -0.86
N MET A 28 3.40 0.51 -1.17
CA MET A 28 3.10 0.96 -2.53
C MET A 28 2.13 2.13 -2.53
N ALA A 29 2.32 3.08 -3.42
CA ALA A 29 1.40 4.18 -3.69
C ALA A 29 1.02 4.20 -5.17
N TYR A 30 -0.27 4.37 -5.48
CA TYR A 30 -0.75 4.43 -6.86
C TYR A 30 -1.99 5.33 -6.98
N PRO A 31 -2.23 5.97 -8.14
CA PRO A 31 -3.41 6.79 -8.34
C PRO A 31 -4.72 6.01 -8.18
N LYS A 32 -5.76 6.64 -7.62
CA LYS A 32 -7.06 5.99 -7.35
C LYS A 32 -7.72 5.43 -8.62
N ASN A 33 -7.47 6.01 -9.79
CA ASN A 33 -8.07 5.58 -11.06
C ASN A 33 -7.36 4.41 -11.75
N ILE A 34 -6.20 3.95 -11.25
CA ILE A 34 -5.41 2.91 -11.94
C ILE A 34 -5.89 1.50 -11.61
N LYS A 35 -6.26 1.25 -10.35
CA LYS A 35 -6.57 -0.10 -9.89
C LYS A 35 -7.52 -0.09 -8.71
N ASP A 36 -8.69 -0.69 -8.89
CA ASP A 36 -9.69 -0.81 -7.82
C ASP A 36 -9.50 -2.06 -6.95
N ASN A 37 -9.06 -3.17 -7.54
CA ASN A 37 -8.88 -4.44 -6.85
C ASN A 37 -7.48 -5.00 -7.07
N LEU A 38 -6.96 -5.70 -6.05
CA LEU A 38 -5.74 -6.49 -6.16
C LEU A 38 -6.08 -7.87 -6.71
N THR A 39 -5.26 -8.37 -7.63
CA THR A 39 -5.36 -9.75 -8.09
C THR A 39 -4.89 -10.71 -7.01
N ASP A 40 -5.25 -11.99 -7.12
CA ASP A 40 -4.83 -12.98 -6.11
C ASP A 40 -3.31 -13.23 -6.13
N VAL A 41 -2.68 -13.05 -7.30
CA VAL A 41 -1.22 -13.08 -7.43
C VAL A 41 -0.59 -11.94 -6.65
N GLU A 42 -1.08 -10.72 -6.82
CA GLU A 42 -0.58 -9.53 -6.10
C GLU A 42 -0.75 -9.67 -4.59
N LYS A 43 -1.89 -10.20 -4.14
CA LYS A 43 -2.11 -10.50 -2.72
C LYS A 43 -1.10 -11.53 -2.19
N SER A 44 -0.80 -12.55 -2.98
CA SER A 44 0.18 -13.59 -2.61
C SER A 44 1.60 -13.00 -2.48
N GLU A 45 1.98 -12.11 -3.39
CA GLU A 45 3.26 -11.41 -3.33
C GLU A 45 3.36 -10.46 -2.13
N LEU A 46 2.33 -9.66 -1.87
CA LEU A 46 2.25 -8.82 -0.68
C LEU A 46 2.33 -9.64 0.61
N LYS A 47 1.72 -10.84 0.64
CA LYS A 47 1.83 -11.76 1.78
C LYS A 47 3.25 -12.29 1.98
N LYS A 48 4.00 -12.54 0.92
CA LYS A 48 5.42 -12.92 1.03
C LYS A 48 6.25 -11.76 1.56
N LEU A 49 6.04 -10.56 1.02
CA LEU A 49 6.76 -9.35 1.42
C LEU A 49 6.51 -8.99 2.89
N THR A 50 5.26 -9.02 3.35
CA THR A 50 4.92 -8.74 4.76
C THR A 50 5.53 -9.74 5.73
N LYS A 51 5.70 -11.01 5.35
CA LYS A 51 6.42 -12.00 6.16
C LYS A 51 7.90 -11.67 6.32
N LEU A 52 8.54 -11.21 5.24
CA LEU A 52 9.94 -10.79 5.28
C LEU A 52 10.10 -9.57 6.18
N LEU A 53 9.28 -8.53 5.98
CA LEU A 53 9.32 -7.32 6.79
C LEU A 53 9.06 -7.57 8.28
N LYS A 54 8.20 -8.54 8.61
CA LYS A 54 7.95 -8.91 10.01
C LYS A 54 9.15 -9.58 10.68
N ASN A 55 10.02 -10.24 9.92
CA ASN A 55 11.23 -10.87 10.47
C ASN A 55 12.39 -9.88 10.65
N GLU A 56 12.28 -8.66 10.12
CA GLU A 56 13.26 -7.59 10.30
C GLU A 56 13.02 -6.75 11.57
N VAL A 57 11.91 -6.98 12.29
CA VAL A 57 11.49 -6.21 13.47
C VAL A 57 11.26 -7.13 14.68
#